data_AF-A0A916Z5R4-F1
#
_entry.id   AF-A0A916Z5R4-F1
#
_cell.length_a   1.000
_cell.length_b   1.000
_cell.length_c   1.000
_cell.angle_alpha   90.00
_cell.angle_beta   90.00
_cell.angle_gamma   90.00
#
_symmetry.space_group_name_H-M   'P 1'
#
loop_
_entity.id
_entity.type
_entity.pdbx_description
1 polymer ?
#
loop_
_entity_poly.entity_id
_entity_poly.type
_entity_poly.pdbx_seq_one_letter_code
_entity_poly.pdbx_strand_id
1 'polypeptide(L)'
;MSPLALILIGQPSLRNQLKARYLDAIDQRIQTRYQFQGFSEEETRAYIQHQVRVSGSVQEIFSEEALVAIHQFGHGVPRKINTLCSQSLLDAFVRENRIFGEGHVHRAMNEM
;
A
#
# COMPACT_ATOMS: atom_id res chain seq x y z
N MET A 1 -24.75 -16.36 23.40
CA MET A 1 -23.41 -16.80 22.93
C MET A 1 -22.94 -15.81 21.88
N SER A 2 -21.74 -15.24 22.03
CA SER A 2 -21.14 -14.43 20.95
C SER A 2 -20.59 -15.37 19.89
N PRO A 3 -20.92 -15.22 18.59
CA PRO A 3 -20.30 -16.02 17.55
C PRO A 3 -18.80 -15.73 17.48
N LEU A 4 -17.97 -16.78 17.53
CA LEU A 4 -16.52 -16.65 17.36
C LEU A 4 -16.22 -16.30 15.90
N ALA A 5 -15.56 -15.17 15.67
CA ALA A 5 -15.02 -14.81 14.36
C ALA A 5 -13.52 -15.13 14.31
N LEU A 6 -13.09 -15.85 13.27
CA LEU A 6 -11.68 -16.17 13.01
C LEU A 6 -11.25 -15.50 11.71
N ILE A 7 -10.18 -14.72 11.75
CA ILE A 7 -9.55 -14.14 10.55
C ILE A 7 -8.18 -14.78 10.38
N LEU A 8 -7.96 -15.44 9.24
CA LEU A 8 -6.68 -16.03 8.87
C LEU A 8 -5.95 -15.08 7.91
N ILE A 9 -4.78 -14.60 8.32
CA ILE A 9 -3.96 -13.65 7.56
C ILE A 9 -2.58 -14.26 7.35
N GLY A 10 -2.07 -14.21 6.12
CA GLY A 10 -0.75 -14.71 5.80
C GLY A 10 -0.38 -14.47 4.35
N GLN A 11 0.79 -15.01 3.97
CA GLN A 11 1.27 -14.99 2.60
C GLN A 11 0.47 -15.93 1.69
N PRO A 12 0.59 -15.83 0.35
CA PRO A 12 -0.09 -16.73 -0.59
C PRO A 12 0.14 -18.22 -0.32
N SER A 13 1.26 -18.58 0.31
CA SER A 13 1.58 -19.93 0.77
C SER A 13 0.56 -20.50 1.76
N LEU A 14 -0.04 -19.68 2.62
CA LEU A 14 -1.07 -20.10 3.58
C LEU A 14 -2.28 -20.72 2.89
N ARG A 15 -2.69 -20.16 1.75
CA ARG A 15 -3.79 -20.71 0.95
C ARG A 15 -3.48 -22.12 0.45
N ASN A 16 -2.23 -22.37 0.06
CA ASN A 16 -1.81 -23.69 -0.40
C ASN A 16 -1.74 -24.68 0.77
N GLN A 17 -1.30 -24.23 1.94
CA GLN A 17 -1.31 -25.04 3.16
C GLN A 17 -2.73 -25.43 3.56
N LEU A 18 -3.69 -24.50 3.54
CA LEU A 18 -5.08 -24.77 3.91
C LEU A 18 -5.77 -25.80 3.00
N LYS A 19 -5.30 -25.94 1.75
CA LYS A 19 -5.76 -26.97 0.81
C LYS A 19 -5.16 -28.36 1.05
N ALA A 20 -4.31 -28.52 2.05
CA ALA A 20 -3.78 -29.83 2.40
C ALA A 20 -4.91 -30.72 2.93
N ARG A 21 -4.90 -32.00 2.51
CA ARG A 21 -5.97 -32.98 2.83
C ARG A 21 -6.31 -33.09 4.33
N TYR A 22 -5.34 -32.88 5.21
CA TYR A 22 -5.56 -32.95 6.66
C TYR A 22 -6.27 -31.70 7.23
N LEU A 23 -6.45 -30.65 6.42
CA LEU A 23 -7.13 -29.39 6.76
C LEU A 23 -8.45 -29.19 5.99
N ASP A 24 -8.92 -30.16 5.20
CA ASP A 24 -10.13 -30.05 4.37
C ASP A 24 -11.36 -29.56 5.16
N ALA A 25 -11.53 -30.04 6.40
CA ALA A 25 -12.65 -29.62 7.26
C ALA A 25 -12.59 -28.14 7.68
N ILE A 26 -11.38 -27.57 7.78
CA ILE A 26 -11.18 -26.14 8.05
C ILE A 26 -11.41 -25.37 6.76
N ASP A 27 -10.84 -25.84 5.64
CA ASP A 27 -10.93 -25.18 4.34
C ASP A 27 -12.38 -24.98 3.88
N GLN A 28 -13.25 -25.97 4.12
CA GLN A 28 -14.69 -25.92 3.84
C GLN A 28 -15.48 -24.91 4.71
N ARG A 29 -14.95 -24.52 5.88
CA ARG A 29 -15.60 -23.57 6.80
C ARG A 29 -15.23 -22.12 6.51
N ILE A 30 -14.25 -21.87 5.64
CA ILE A 30 -13.83 -20.52 5.25
C ILE A 30 -14.82 -19.98 4.21
N GLN A 31 -15.75 -19.16 4.67
CA GLN A 31 -16.80 -18.56 3.84
C GLN A 31 -16.26 -17.50 2.88
N THR A 32 -15.33 -16.67 3.35
CA THR A 32 -14.79 -15.54 2.59
C THR A 32 -13.31 -15.70 2.41
N ARG A 33 -12.85 -15.55 1.17
CA ARG A 33 -11.42 -15.55 0.82
C ARG A 33 -11.13 -14.28 0.04
N TYR A 34 -10.13 -13.55 0.51
CA TYR A 34 -9.68 -12.35 -0.16
C TYR A 34 -8.17 -12.44 -0.37
N GLN A 35 -7.73 -12.08 -1.56
CA GLN A 35 -6.33 -11.90 -1.89
C GLN A 35 -6.12 -10.43 -2.20
N PHE A 36 -5.31 -9.77 -1.38
CA PHE A 36 -4.93 -8.39 -1.63
C PHE A 36 -4.05 -8.32 -2.88
N GLN A 37 -4.50 -7.58 -3.89
CA GLN A 37 -3.79 -7.40 -5.17
C GLN A 37 -2.99 -6.08 -5.21
N GLY A 38 -3.09 -5.27 -4.16
CA GLY A 38 -2.68 -3.86 -4.21
C GLY A 38 -3.91 -2.95 -4.25
N PHE A 39 -3.71 -1.70 -3.87
CA PHE A 39 -4.68 -0.64 -4.01
C PHE A 39 -4.91 -0.25 -5.48
N SER A 40 -6.11 0.19 -5.82
CA SER A 40 -6.35 0.96 -7.05
C SER A 40 -5.63 2.31 -7.02
N GLU A 41 -5.67 3.07 -8.10
CA GLU A 41 -5.12 4.43 -8.12
C GLU A 41 -5.84 5.34 -7.12
N GLU A 42 -7.17 5.27 -7.07
CA GLU A 42 -8.00 6.04 -6.12
C GLU A 42 -7.73 5.61 -4.67
N GLU A 43 -7.61 4.32 -4.41
CA GLU A 43 -7.26 3.79 -3.09
C GLU A 43 -5.83 4.19 -2.69
N THR A 44 -4.90 4.21 -3.65
CA THR A 44 -3.51 4.65 -3.41
C THR A 44 -3.48 6.12 -3.01
N ARG A 45 -4.24 6.97 -3.72
CA ARG A 45 -4.40 8.38 -3.37
C ARG A 45 -4.99 8.56 -1.98
N ALA A 46 -6.11 7.89 -1.70
CA ALA A 46 -6.77 7.95 -0.39
C ALA A 46 -5.84 7.46 0.73
N TYR A 47 -5.07 6.41 0.47
CA TYR A 47 -4.06 5.90 1.39
C TYR A 47 -2.97 6.92 1.69
N ILE A 48 -2.37 7.55 0.66
CA ILE A 48 -1.32 8.56 0.85
C ILE A 48 -1.88 9.78 1.60
N GLN A 49 -3.05 10.28 1.21
CA GLN A 49 -3.71 11.40 1.89
C GLN A 49 -4.01 11.08 3.37
N HIS A 50 -4.44 9.84 3.66
CA HIS A 50 -4.63 9.39 5.03
C HIS A 50 -3.32 9.38 5.82
N GLN A 51 -2.22 8.85 5.25
CA GLN A 51 -0.91 8.84 5.89
C GLN A 51 -0.40 10.25 6.21
N VAL A 52 -0.53 11.19 5.27
CA VAL A 52 -0.15 12.60 5.46
C VAL A 52 -0.97 13.26 6.57
N ARG A 53 -2.27 12.95 6.63
CA ARG A 53 -3.15 13.46 7.70
C ARG A 53 -2.75 12.91 9.07
N VAL A 54 -2.43 11.62 9.14
CA VAL A 54 -2.01 10.95 10.39
C VAL A 54 -0.64 11.48 10.86
N SER A 55 0.24 11.90 9.94
CA SER A 55 1.50 12.57 10.30
C SER A 55 1.34 14.01 10.80
N GLY A 56 0.11 14.53 10.86
CA GLY A 56 -0.20 15.88 11.35
C GLY A 56 -0.08 16.97 10.29
N SER A 57 0.14 16.63 9.02
CA SER A 57 0.09 17.62 7.94
C SER A 57 -1.35 17.80 7.45
N VAL A 58 -1.75 19.06 7.30
CA VAL A 58 -3.05 19.47 6.75
C VAL A 58 -2.95 19.94 5.30
N GLN A 59 -1.74 19.98 4.74
CA GLN A 59 -1.47 20.45 3.40
C GLN A 59 -1.35 19.29 2.41
N GLU A 60 -1.85 19.51 1.20
CA GLU A 60 -1.53 18.67 0.06
C GLU A 60 -0.07 18.90 -0.33
N ILE A 61 0.76 17.94 0.04
CA ILE A 61 2.19 18.00 -0.25
C ILE A 61 2.49 17.33 -1.61
N PHE A 62 1.73 16.30 -2.01
CA PHE A 62 1.92 15.62 -3.29
C PHE A 62 1.09 16.25 -4.40
N SER A 63 1.70 16.46 -5.57
CA SER A 63 0.96 16.81 -6.79
C SER A 63 0.19 15.61 -7.33
N GLU A 64 -0.82 15.88 -8.15
CA GLU A 64 -1.63 14.85 -8.81
C GLU A 64 -0.77 13.90 -9.66
N GLU A 65 0.18 14.44 -10.41
CA GLU A 65 1.11 13.68 -11.24
C GLU A 65 2.04 12.80 -10.40
N ALA A 66 2.45 13.28 -9.21
CA ALA A 66 3.23 12.47 -8.28
C ALA A 66 2.44 11.28 -7.74
N LEU A 67 1.16 11.47 -7.41
CA LEU A 67 0.28 10.40 -6.93
C LEU A 67 0.08 9.32 -7.99
N VAL A 68 -0.14 9.73 -9.25
CA VAL A 68 -0.23 8.80 -10.39
C VAL A 68 1.06 8.00 -10.55
N ALA A 69 2.22 8.67 -10.56
CA ALA A 69 3.51 8.02 -10.69
C ALA A 69 3.78 7.04 -9.52
N ILE A 70 3.48 7.43 -8.27
CA ILE A 70 3.62 6.58 -7.10
C ILE A 70 2.77 5.32 -7.23
N HIS A 71 1.53 5.42 -7.74
CA HIS A 71 0.70 4.25 -7.99
C HIS A 71 1.31 3.35 -9.08
N GLN A 72 1.76 3.92 -10.20
CA GLN A 72 2.34 3.16 -11.32
C GLN A 72 3.59 2.38 -10.90
N PHE A 73 4.51 3.00 -10.16
CA PHE A 73 5.74 2.34 -9.69
C PHE A 73 5.51 1.45 -8.46
N GLY A 74 4.58 1.85 -7.58
CA GLY A 74 4.25 1.13 -6.36
C GLY A 74 3.34 -0.08 -6.59
N HIS A 75 2.63 -0.13 -7.73
CA HIS A 75 1.61 -1.12 -8.06
C HIS A 75 0.56 -1.30 -6.96
N GLY A 76 0.17 -0.22 -6.29
CA GLY A 76 -0.78 -0.27 -5.18
C GLY A 76 -0.28 -0.97 -3.92
N VAL A 77 1.00 -1.39 -3.84
CA VAL A 77 1.54 -2.10 -2.67
C VAL A 77 1.93 -1.10 -1.58
N PRO A 78 1.31 -1.13 -0.38
CA PRO A 78 1.54 -0.12 0.66
C PRO A 78 3.01 0.09 1.01
N ARG A 79 3.78 -1.00 1.13
CA ARG A 79 5.22 -0.92 1.44
C ARG A 79 6.01 -0.20 0.33
N LYS A 80 5.70 -0.46 -0.94
CA LYS A 80 6.38 0.20 -2.06
C LYS A 80 5.98 1.67 -2.13
N ILE A 81 4.68 1.95 -1.99
CA ILE A 81 4.14 3.32 -1.92
C ILE A 81 4.87 4.13 -0.84
N ASN A 82 4.94 3.62 0.39
CA ASN A 82 5.61 4.33 1.50
C ASN A 82 7.09 4.57 1.24
N THR A 83 7.77 3.62 0.57
CA THR A 83 9.18 3.77 0.22
C THR A 83 9.36 4.90 -0.78
N LEU A 84 8.56 4.90 -1.86
CA LEU A 84 8.56 5.95 -2.88
C LEU A 84 8.23 7.31 -2.29
N CYS A 85 7.19 7.41 -1.45
CA CYS A 85 6.84 8.63 -0.76
C CYS A 85 8.01 9.12 0.11
N SER A 86 8.59 8.27 0.96
CA SER A 86 9.66 8.69 1.88
C SER A 86 10.91 9.18 1.15
N GLN A 87 11.32 8.49 0.08
CA GLN A 87 12.46 8.89 -0.74
C GLN A 87 12.17 10.18 -1.51
N SER A 88 10.98 10.31 -2.09
CA SER A 88 10.56 11.53 -2.79
C SER A 88 10.50 12.73 -1.83
N LEU A 89 10.03 12.51 -0.61
CA LEU A 89 9.98 13.53 0.44
C LEU A 89 11.39 14.00 0.84
N LEU A 90 12.33 13.06 0.97
CA LEU A 90 13.73 13.36 1.26
C LEU A 90 14.39 14.18 0.14
N ASP A 91 14.21 13.78 -1.13
CA ASP A 91 14.79 14.50 -2.28
C ASP A 91 14.26 15.93 -2.38
N ALA A 92 12.96 16.17 -2.17
CA ALA A 92 12.43 17.52 -2.21
C ALA A 92 12.81 18.35 -0.98
N PHE A 93 12.98 17.73 0.19
CA PHE A 93 13.54 18.40 1.37
C PHE A 93 14.96 18.91 1.09
N VAL A 94 15.83 18.08 0.51
CA VAL A 94 17.21 18.46 0.12
C VAL A 94 17.23 19.59 -0.91
N ARG A 95 16.17 19.72 -1.72
CA ARG A 95 16.04 20.72 -2.80
C ARG A 95 15.20 21.95 -2.42
N GLU A 96 14.76 22.06 -1.17
CA GLU A 96 13.90 23.15 -0.67
C GLU A 96 12.55 23.31 -1.41
N ASN A 97 12.04 22.23 -2.01
CA ASN A 97 10.75 22.24 -2.72
C ASN A 97 9.60 22.05 -1.74
N ARG A 98 8.60 22.95 -1.79
CA ARG A 98 7.39 22.87 -0.95
C ARG A 98 6.32 21.91 -1.46
N ILE A 99 6.29 21.64 -2.77
CA ILE A 99 5.34 20.72 -3.43
C ILE A 99 6.12 19.59 -4.08
N PHE A 100 5.68 18.36 -3.84
CA PHE A 100 6.31 17.14 -4.32
C PHE A 100 5.67 16.72 -5.65
N GLY A 101 6.34 17.00 -6.75
CA GLY A 101 5.92 16.65 -8.11
C GLY A 101 6.49 15.32 -8.66
N GLU A 102 5.98 14.90 -9.81
CA GLU A 102 6.36 13.66 -10.53
C GLU A 102 7.87 13.46 -10.71
N GLY A 103 8.62 14.54 -10.96
CA GLY A 103 10.07 14.49 -11.14
C GLY A 103 10.83 14.00 -9.91
N HIS A 104 10.29 14.17 -8.69
CA HIS A 104 10.87 13.63 -7.46
C HIS A 104 10.69 12.11 -7.39
N VAL A 105 9.53 11.61 -7.82
CA VAL A 105 9.20 10.19 -7.85
C VAL A 105 10.10 9.43 -8.83
N HIS A 106 10.33 10.00 -10.02
CA HIS A 106 11.23 9.41 -11.01
C HIS A 106 12.69 9.33 -10.53
N ARG A 107 13.15 10.33 -9.77
CA ARG A 107 14.51 10.29 -9.19
C ARG A 107 14.61 9.26 -8.08
N ALA A 108 13.62 9.19 -7.18
CA ALA A 108 13.56 8.18 -6.14
C ALA A 108 13.61 6.75 -6.73
N MET A 109 12.93 6.52 -7.85
CA MET A 109 12.99 5.25 -8.58
C MET A 109 14.37 4.92 -9.15
N ASN A 110 15.13 5.92 -9.62
CA ASN A 110 16.46 5.70 -10.18
C ASN A 110 17.54 5.45 -9.11
N GLU A 111 17.25 5.75 -7.84
CA GLU A 111 18.15 5.55 -6.71
C GLU A 111 17.83 4.27 -5.89
N MET A 112 16.75 3.56 -6.23
CA MET A 112 16.41 2.23 -5.71
C MET A 112 17.14 1.11 -6.44
#